data_AF-A0A7J9XDA1-F1
#
_entry.id   AF-A0A7J9XDA1-F1
#
_cell.length_a   1.000
_cell.length_b   1.000
_cell.length_c   1.000
_cell.angle_alpha   90.00
_cell.angle_beta   90.00
_cell.angle_gamma   90.00
#
_symmetry.space_group_name_H-M   'P 1'
#
loop_
_entity.id
_entity.type
_entity.pdbx_description
1 polymer ?
#
loop_
_entity_poly.entity_id
_entity_poly.type
_entity_poly.pdbx_seq_one_letter_code
_entity_poly.pdbx_strand_id
1 'polypeptide(L)'
;MLRHERVSMVAAVQRGVDGDPYGVTLAGVIRQLFVALEQRPLVKAFMLRDREVIGKLLRQAGVSESKVLSRATLVTYLEVLHARGLVRTDLSVSAQVNLIMATITGFLLAEPVLLDDRQGMVEDPADVVADVIGRALDPGRRLTAAEQRVVEQATREYVEQVVALSDAKYQSSLAVCTPARRRR
;
A
#
# COMPACT_ATOMS: atom_id res chain seq x y z
N MET A 1 -6.02 19.49 -0.59
CA MET A 1 -6.07 18.76 -1.86
C MET A 1 -5.42 17.38 -1.74
N LEU A 2 -4.09 17.26 -1.59
CA LEU A 2 -3.38 15.96 -1.53
C LEU A 2 -3.90 14.97 -0.45
N ARG A 3 -4.22 15.43 0.76
CA ARG A 3 -4.76 14.54 1.82
C ARG A 3 -6.13 13.95 1.45
N HIS A 4 -6.98 14.73 0.80
CA HIS A 4 -8.28 14.28 0.31
C HIS A 4 -8.12 13.27 -0.85
N GLU A 5 -7.18 13.51 -1.76
CA GLU A 5 -6.85 12.55 -2.83
C GLU A 5 -6.33 11.22 -2.27
N ARG A 6 -5.52 11.26 -1.20
CA ARG A 6 -5.05 10.04 -0.51
C ARG A 6 -6.20 9.24 0.10
N VAL A 7 -7.13 9.90 0.79
CA VAL A 7 -8.35 9.24 1.30
C VAL A 7 -9.14 8.62 0.15
N SER A 8 -9.35 9.38 -0.92
CA SER A 8 -10.05 8.92 -2.12
C SER A 8 -9.38 7.72 -2.79
N MET A 9 -8.04 7.66 -2.77
CA MET A 9 -7.25 6.53 -3.27
C MET A 9 -7.44 5.29 -2.41
N VAL A 10 -7.31 5.41 -1.09
CA VAL A 10 -7.48 4.27 -0.17
C VAL A 10 -8.90 3.71 -0.24
N ALA A 11 -9.91 4.58 -0.35
CA ALA A 11 -11.29 4.16 -0.57
C ALA A 11 -11.50 3.46 -1.93
N ALA A 12 -10.75 3.86 -2.96
CA ALA A 12 -10.80 3.17 -4.26
C ALA A 12 -10.19 1.76 -4.16
N VAL A 13 -9.07 1.61 -3.45
CA VAL A 13 -8.46 0.29 -3.17
C VAL A 13 -9.47 -0.60 -2.46
N GLN A 14 -10.10 -0.12 -1.39
CA GLN A 14 -11.10 -0.90 -0.64
C GLN A 14 -12.24 -1.40 -1.53
N ARG A 15 -12.78 -0.57 -2.42
CA ARG A 15 -13.86 -0.99 -3.33
C ARG A 15 -13.41 -2.00 -4.38
N GLY A 16 -12.16 -1.95 -4.80
CA GLY A 16 -11.63 -2.82 -5.85
C GLY A 16 -11.23 -4.21 -5.37
N VAL A 17 -10.83 -4.34 -4.10
CA VAL A 17 -10.29 -5.60 -3.53
C VAL A 17 -11.30 -6.75 -3.57
N ASP A 18 -12.59 -6.48 -3.37
CA ASP A 18 -13.63 -7.52 -3.34
C ASP A 18 -13.85 -8.23 -4.69
N GLY A 19 -13.56 -7.54 -5.79
CA GLY A 19 -13.69 -8.07 -7.15
C GLY A 19 -12.35 -8.36 -7.83
N ASP A 20 -11.25 -8.34 -7.07
CA ASP A 20 -9.93 -8.47 -7.65
C ASP A 20 -9.65 -9.91 -8.15
N PRO A 21 -9.01 -10.10 -9.32
CA PRO A 21 -8.64 -11.43 -9.82
C PRO A 21 -7.73 -12.23 -8.89
N TYR A 22 -6.91 -11.55 -8.07
CA TYR A 22 -6.08 -12.19 -7.04
C TYR A 22 -6.85 -12.49 -5.74
N GLY A 23 -8.16 -12.20 -5.73
CA GLY A 23 -9.03 -12.30 -4.56
C GLY A 23 -8.70 -11.26 -3.49
N VAL A 24 -9.31 -11.45 -2.31
CA VAL A 24 -9.11 -10.59 -1.15
C VAL A 24 -7.80 -10.97 -0.44
N THR A 25 -6.69 -10.70 -1.11
CA THR A 25 -5.32 -11.04 -0.69
C THR A 25 -4.42 -9.81 -0.72
N LEU A 26 -3.21 -9.90 -0.15
CA LEU A 26 -2.23 -8.82 -0.27
C LEU A 26 -1.90 -8.49 -1.73
N ALA A 27 -1.78 -9.50 -2.61
CA ALA A 27 -1.55 -9.27 -4.03
C ALA A 27 -2.69 -8.46 -4.66
N GLY A 28 -3.95 -8.79 -4.35
CA GLY A 28 -5.10 -8.02 -4.80
C GLY A 28 -5.11 -6.58 -4.28
N VAL A 29 -4.75 -6.37 -3.01
CA VAL A 29 -4.60 -5.01 -2.44
C VAL A 29 -3.51 -4.21 -3.16
N ILE A 30 -2.38 -4.84 -3.47
CA ILE A 30 -1.27 -4.21 -4.19
C ILE A 30 -1.68 -3.86 -5.62
N ARG A 31 -2.35 -4.77 -6.33
CA ARG A 31 -2.87 -4.51 -7.68
C ARG A 31 -3.77 -3.28 -7.68
N GLN A 32 -4.76 -3.26 -6.78
CA GLN A 32 -5.70 -2.14 -6.66
C GLN A 32 -5.01 -0.84 -6.24
N LEU A 33 -3.95 -0.89 -5.43
CA LEU A 33 -3.12 0.27 -5.13
C LEU A 33 -2.49 0.86 -6.40
N PHE A 34 -1.91 0.03 -7.26
CA PHE A 34 -1.29 0.49 -8.50
C PHE A 34 -2.33 1.07 -9.47
N VAL A 35 -3.46 0.38 -9.68
CA VAL A 35 -4.60 0.91 -10.46
C VAL A 35 -5.06 2.27 -9.93
N ALA A 36 -5.16 2.43 -8.60
CA ALA A 36 -5.57 3.68 -7.99
C ALA A 36 -4.52 4.80 -8.13
N LEU A 37 -3.23 4.46 -8.17
CA LEU A 37 -2.12 5.40 -8.35
C LEU A 37 -2.01 5.93 -9.78
N GLU A 38 -2.32 5.12 -10.79
CA GLU A 38 -2.34 5.56 -12.19
C GLU A 38 -3.33 6.71 -12.43
N GLN A 39 -4.47 6.65 -11.77
CA GLN A 39 -5.51 7.68 -11.85
C GLN A 39 -5.19 8.95 -11.03
N ARG A 40 -4.10 8.94 -10.25
CA ARG A 40 -3.78 9.99 -9.26
C ARG A 40 -2.31 10.42 -9.33
N PRO A 41 -1.88 11.11 -10.41
CA PRO A 41 -0.49 11.52 -10.61
C PRO A 41 0.10 12.33 -9.45
N LEU A 42 -0.71 13.14 -8.76
CA LEU A 42 -0.26 13.94 -7.61
C LEU A 42 0.08 13.07 -6.39
N VAL A 43 -0.69 12.02 -6.12
CA VAL A 43 -0.41 11.09 -5.02
C VAL A 43 0.83 10.27 -5.32
N LYS A 44 0.94 9.77 -6.56
CA LYS A 44 2.12 9.06 -7.06
C LYS A 44 3.37 9.94 -7.00
N ALA A 45 3.30 11.18 -7.48
CA ALA A 45 4.38 12.15 -7.39
C ALA A 45 4.74 12.46 -5.93
N PHE A 46 3.78 12.55 -5.01
CA PHE A 46 4.06 12.74 -3.58
C PHE A 46 4.80 11.54 -2.97
N MET A 47 4.42 10.30 -3.33
CA MET A 47 5.13 9.10 -2.89
C MET A 47 6.58 9.06 -3.40
N LEU A 48 6.83 9.62 -4.59
CA LEU A 48 8.15 9.69 -5.22
C LEU A 48 8.99 10.90 -4.77
N ARG A 49 8.37 12.09 -4.63
CA ARG A 49 9.02 13.39 -4.34
C ARG A 49 9.61 13.52 -2.96
N ASP A 50 9.25 12.62 -2.04
CA ASP A 50 9.98 12.54 -0.77
C ASP A 50 11.47 12.24 -1.05
N ARG A 51 11.90 11.80 -2.24
CA ARG A 51 13.30 11.44 -2.55
C ARG A 51 14.30 12.59 -2.75
N GLU A 52 13.92 13.68 -3.41
CA GLU A 52 14.80 14.85 -3.54
C GLU A 52 15.03 15.53 -2.17
N VAL A 53 14.07 15.32 -1.26
CA VAL A 53 14.09 15.78 0.12
C VAL A 53 14.70 14.73 1.07
N ILE A 54 14.56 13.41 0.84
CA ILE A 54 15.14 12.30 1.62
C ILE A 54 16.66 12.37 1.62
N GLY A 55 17.31 12.83 0.55
CA GLY A 55 18.76 13.08 0.57
C GLY A 55 19.20 14.16 1.58
N LYS A 56 18.31 15.08 1.95
CA LYS A 56 18.58 16.17 2.92
C LYS A 56 17.92 15.93 4.29
N LEU A 57 16.76 15.28 4.35
CA LEU A 57 16.00 15.00 5.59
C LEU A 57 16.35 13.66 6.25
N LEU A 58 16.93 12.66 5.55
CA LEU A 58 17.46 11.47 6.25
C LEU A 58 18.58 11.82 7.24
N ARG A 59 19.20 12.99 7.09
CA ARG A 59 20.20 13.51 8.04
C ARG A 59 19.60 14.33 9.19
N GLN A 60 18.33 14.77 9.12
CA GLN A 60 17.80 15.74 10.09
C GLN A 60 16.37 15.50 10.60
N ALA A 61 15.60 14.54 10.09
CA ALA A 61 14.26 14.25 10.63
C ALA A 61 13.94 12.76 10.54
N GLY A 62 13.84 12.11 11.69
CA GLY A 62 13.57 10.67 11.83
C GLY A 62 12.17 10.18 11.41
N VAL A 63 11.40 10.88 10.57
CA VAL A 63 10.09 10.41 10.10
C VAL A 63 9.77 11.02 8.72
N SER A 64 10.07 10.31 7.64
CA SER A 64 9.49 10.61 6.31
C SER A 64 8.10 9.96 6.24
N GLU A 65 7.11 10.78 5.87
CA GLU A 65 5.68 10.58 6.11
C GLU A 65 4.92 9.99 4.91
N SER A 66 5.63 9.30 4.02
CA SER A 66 5.01 8.49 2.95
C SER A 66 4.44 7.18 3.54
N LYS A 67 3.47 7.31 4.46
CA LYS A 67 2.67 6.24 5.09
C LYS A 67 1.43 5.93 4.25
N VAL A 68 1.57 5.72 2.94
CA VAL A 68 0.41 5.38 2.07
C VAL A 68 -0.15 4.02 2.42
N LEU A 69 0.73 3.08 2.78
CA LEU A 69 0.41 1.95 3.63
C LEU A 69 1.02 2.26 5.01
N SER A 70 0.21 2.25 6.06
CA SER A 70 0.75 2.40 7.41
C SER A 70 1.69 1.21 7.66
N ARG A 71 3.01 1.45 7.72
CA ARG A 71 4.01 0.39 7.96
C ARG A 71 3.64 -0.43 9.21
N ALA A 72 3.16 0.23 10.27
CA ALA A 72 2.70 -0.43 11.48
C ALA A 72 1.52 -1.37 11.21
N THR A 73 0.51 -0.92 10.45
CA THR A 73 -0.66 -1.72 10.10
C THR A 73 -0.30 -2.90 9.20
N LEU A 74 0.65 -2.70 8.28
CA LEU A 74 1.18 -3.78 7.43
C LEU A 74 1.98 -4.81 8.25
N VAL A 75 2.77 -4.36 9.23
CA VAL A 75 3.46 -5.26 10.17
C VAL A 75 2.46 -6.13 10.91
N THR A 76 1.44 -5.53 11.54
CA THR A 76 0.41 -6.28 12.29
C THR A 76 -0.32 -7.29 11.40
N TYR A 77 -0.67 -6.90 10.16
CA TYR A 77 -1.27 -7.82 9.19
C TYR A 77 -0.34 -9.01 8.87
N LEU A 78 0.93 -8.74 8.57
CA LEU A 78 1.89 -9.80 8.24
C LEU A 78 2.22 -10.69 9.44
N GLU A 79 2.22 -10.16 10.66
CA GLU A 79 2.37 -10.96 11.89
C GLU A 79 1.25 -12.01 12.01
N VAL A 80 0.00 -11.63 11.72
CA VAL A 80 -1.14 -12.55 11.74
C VAL A 80 -0.97 -13.68 10.72
N LEU A 81 -0.56 -13.34 9.50
CA LEU A 81 -0.35 -14.34 8.45
C LEU A 81 0.87 -15.23 8.72
N HIS A 82 1.97 -14.63 9.17
CA HIS A 82 3.23 -15.32 9.46
C HIS A 82 3.07 -16.32 10.61
N ALA A 83 2.39 -15.93 11.70
CA ALA A 83 2.14 -16.80 12.85
C ALA A 83 1.33 -18.06 12.50
N ARG A 84 0.57 -18.02 11.40
CA ARG A 84 -0.27 -19.13 10.91
C ARG A 84 0.36 -19.86 9.72
N GLY A 85 1.57 -19.49 9.30
CA GLY A 85 2.23 -20.08 8.12
C GLY A 85 1.44 -19.88 6.82
N LEU A 86 0.75 -18.74 6.70
CA LEU A 86 -0.06 -18.36 5.53
C LEU A 86 0.72 -17.51 4.52
N VAL A 87 1.90 -17.06 4.92
CA VAL A 87 2.97 -16.52 4.08
C VAL A 87 4.24 -17.29 4.40
N ARG A 88 5.26 -17.20 3.55
CA ARG A 88 6.56 -17.83 3.83
C ARG A 88 7.11 -17.43 5.20
N THR A 89 7.64 -18.39 5.95
CA THR A 89 8.10 -18.17 7.33
C THR A 89 9.61 -18.23 7.48
N ASP A 90 10.34 -18.55 6.40
CA ASP A 90 11.80 -18.49 6.34
C ASP A 90 12.33 -17.03 6.37
N LEU A 91 11.49 -16.06 6.01
CA LEU A 91 11.76 -14.63 6.16
C LEU A 91 11.06 -14.07 7.40
N SER A 92 11.79 -13.25 8.16
CA SER A 92 11.19 -12.45 9.24
C SER A 92 10.14 -11.47 8.69
N VAL A 93 9.14 -11.10 9.51
CA VAL A 93 8.13 -10.11 9.13
C VAL A 93 8.77 -8.79 8.67
N SER A 94 9.84 -8.34 9.32
CA SER A 94 10.57 -7.13 8.92
C SER A 94 11.18 -7.26 7.52
N ALA A 95 11.73 -8.42 7.18
CA ALA A 95 12.24 -8.71 5.84
C ALA A 95 11.12 -8.73 4.80
N GLN A 96 9.95 -9.31 5.13
CA GLN A 96 8.77 -9.30 4.26
C GLN A 96 8.27 -7.89 3.98
N VAL A 97 8.15 -7.04 5.02
CA VAL A 97 7.79 -5.62 4.87
C VAL A 97 8.78 -4.90 3.97
N ASN A 98 10.08 -5.09 4.19
CA ASN A 98 11.10 -4.44 3.37
C ASN A 98 11.04 -4.90 1.92
N LEU A 99 10.80 -6.18 1.65
CA LEU A 99 10.59 -6.73 0.31
C LEU A 99 9.42 -6.04 -0.38
N ILE A 100 8.25 -5.98 0.27
CA ILE A 100 7.04 -5.33 -0.29
C ILE A 100 7.34 -3.87 -0.64
N MET A 101 7.92 -3.13 0.32
CA MET A 101 8.21 -1.70 0.14
C MET A 101 9.24 -1.46 -0.96
N ALA A 102 10.30 -2.27 -1.02
CA ALA A 102 11.33 -2.17 -2.04
C ALA A 102 10.76 -2.45 -3.44
N THR A 103 9.93 -3.47 -3.58
CA THR A 103 9.28 -3.82 -4.86
C THR A 103 8.35 -2.70 -5.31
N ILE A 104 7.40 -2.26 -4.47
CA ILE A 104 6.48 -1.14 -4.82
C ILE A 104 7.28 0.09 -5.23
N THR A 105 8.29 0.45 -4.45
CA THR A 105 9.09 1.63 -4.69
C THR A 105 9.90 1.51 -5.97
N GLY A 106 10.50 0.35 -6.24
CA GLY A 106 11.24 0.07 -7.46
C GLY A 106 10.39 0.25 -8.71
N PHE A 107 9.19 -0.33 -8.71
CA PHE A 107 8.25 -0.19 -9.83
C PHE A 107 7.84 1.28 -10.07
N LEU A 108 7.50 2.02 -9.01
CA LEU A 108 7.11 3.43 -9.15
C LEU A 108 8.25 4.33 -9.67
N LEU A 109 9.50 3.98 -9.40
CA LEU A 109 10.67 4.72 -9.88
C LEU A 109 11.09 4.33 -11.29
N ALA A 110 10.94 3.05 -11.60
CA ALA A 110 11.30 2.51 -12.90
C ALA A 110 10.29 2.95 -13.97
N GLU A 111 9.01 3.09 -13.62
CA GLU A 111 7.95 3.40 -14.58
C GLU A 111 8.22 4.66 -15.44
N PRO A 112 8.57 5.84 -14.89
CA PRO A 112 8.85 7.02 -15.73
C PRO A 112 10.07 6.88 -16.65
N VAL A 113 10.98 5.95 -16.36
CA VAL A 113 12.25 5.78 -17.10
C VAL A 113 12.16 4.63 -18.11
N LEU A 114 11.44 3.57 -17.76
CA LEU A 114 11.36 2.34 -18.54
C LEU A 114 10.05 2.20 -19.32
N LEU A 115 8.99 2.88 -18.89
CA LEU A 115 7.63 2.73 -19.44
C LEU A 115 7.13 4.00 -20.15
N ASP A 116 8.04 4.90 -20.55
CA ASP A 116 7.71 6.12 -21.31
C ASP A 116 7.10 5.78 -22.68
N ASP A 117 7.41 4.60 -23.22
CA ASP A 117 6.70 3.96 -24.33
C ASP A 117 5.88 2.76 -23.83
N ARG A 118 4.70 3.02 -23.23
CA ARG A 118 3.70 1.95 -22.98
C ARG A 118 3.22 1.27 -24.27
N GLN A 119 3.58 1.81 -25.44
CA GLN A 119 3.33 1.22 -26.75
C GLN A 119 4.09 -0.11 -26.88
N GLY A 120 3.42 -1.20 -26.51
CA GLY A 120 3.95 -2.57 -26.67
C GLY A 120 4.07 -3.39 -25.38
N MET A 121 3.73 -2.83 -24.21
CA MET A 121 3.58 -3.68 -23.02
C MET A 121 2.37 -4.60 -23.19
N VAL A 122 2.63 -5.90 -23.14
CA VAL A 122 1.60 -6.95 -23.19
C VAL A 122 0.90 -7.10 -21.84
N GLU A 123 1.58 -6.75 -20.75
CA GLU A 123 1.15 -6.99 -19.37
C GLU A 123 0.89 -5.66 -18.63
N ASP A 124 -0.16 -5.62 -17.80
CA ASP A 124 -0.47 -4.47 -16.96
C ASP A 124 0.54 -4.38 -15.78
N PRO A 125 1.24 -3.25 -15.56
CA PRO A 125 2.14 -3.10 -14.42
C PRO A 125 1.52 -3.42 -13.05
N ALA A 126 0.23 -3.15 -12.87
CA ALA A 126 -0.50 -3.48 -11.65
C ALA A 126 -0.59 -5.01 -11.44
N ASP A 127 -0.76 -5.77 -12.52
CA ASP A 127 -0.77 -7.23 -12.48
C ASP A 127 0.62 -7.78 -12.19
N VAL A 128 1.65 -7.25 -12.88
CA VAL A 128 3.03 -7.71 -12.72
C VAL A 128 3.52 -7.52 -11.29
N VAL A 129 3.31 -6.34 -10.70
CA VAL A 129 3.80 -6.06 -9.34
C VAL A 129 3.05 -6.87 -8.28
N ALA A 130 1.76 -7.13 -8.49
CA ALA A 130 0.95 -7.98 -7.63
C ALA A 130 1.40 -9.45 -7.68
N ASP A 131 1.66 -9.99 -8.88
CA ASP A 131 2.18 -11.34 -9.05
C ASP A 131 3.56 -11.50 -8.38
N VAL A 132 4.47 -10.55 -8.61
CA VAL A 132 5.81 -10.58 -7.99
C VAL A 132 5.73 -10.62 -6.46
N ILE A 133 4.93 -9.75 -5.85
CA ILE A 133 4.78 -9.73 -4.38
C ILE A 133 4.06 -10.99 -3.89
N GLY A 134 3.02 -11.43 -4.59
CA GLY A 134 2.27 -12.65 -4.28
C GLY A 134 3.18 -13.87 -4.24
N ARG A 135 3.98 -14.10 -5.30
CA ARG A 135 4.95 -15.19 -5.36
C ARG A 135 6.07 -15.05 -4.33
N ALA A 136 6.55 -13.84 -4.11
CA ALA A 136 7.65 -13.61 -3.17
C ALA A 136 7.28 -13.95 -1.72
N LEU A 137 5.99 -13.88 -1.37
CA LEU A 137 5.45 -14.17 -0.05
C LEU A 137 4.71 -15.51 0.04
N ASP A 138 4.59 -16.24 -1.08
CA ASP A 138 3.91 -17.53 -1.15
C ASP A 138 4.49 -18.51 -0.11
N PRO A 139 3.65 -19.24 0.66
CA PRO A 139 4.12 -20.14 1.70
C PRO A 139 4.78 -21.43 1.18
N GLY A 140 4.95 -21.59 -0.13
CA GLY A 140 5.53 -22.77 -0.77
C GLY A 140 4.61 -23.99 -0.77
N ARG A 141 3.34 -23.81 -0.40
CA ARG A 141 2.33 -24.85 -0.30
C ARG A 141 0.96 -24.31 -0.67
N ARG A 142 0.06 -25.21 -1.07
CA ARG A 142 -1.34 -24.85 -1.29
C ARG A 142 -2.03 -24.60 0.05
N LEU A 143 -2.72 -23.47 0.15
CA LEU A 143 -3.61 -23.17 1.27
C LEU A 143 -4.92 -23.96 1.14
N THR A 144 -5.44 -24.43 2.27
CA THR A 144 -6.78 -25.01 2.38
C THR A 144 -7.85 -23.91 2.26
N ALA A 145 -9.10 -24.30 1.97
CA ALA A 145 -10.21 -23.34 1.91
C ALA A 145 -10.45 -22.59 3.23
N ALA A 146 -10.17 -23.22 4.38
CA ALA A 146 -10.27 -22.58 5.68
C ALA A 146 -9.17 -21.53 5.87
N GLU A 147 -7.94 -21.83 5.46
CA GLU A 147 -6.81 -20.90 5.49
C GLU A 147 -6.99 -19.73 4.52
N GLN A 148 -7.54 -19.98 3.34
CA GLN A 148 -7.89 -18.92 2.39
C GLN A 148 -8.89 -17.93 3.01
N ARG A 149 -9.94 -18.41 3.68
CA ARG A 149 -10.88 -17.54 4.41
C ARG A 149 -10.20 -16.72 5.52
N VAL A 150 -9.19 -17.27 6.18
CA VAL A 150 -8.40 -16.53 7.17
C VAL A 150 -7.60 -15.40 6.50
N VAL A 151 -6.97 -15.68 5.36
CA VAL A 151 -6.26 -14.65 4.58
C VAL A 151 -7.22 -13.55 4.13
N GLU A 152 -8.39 -13.93 3.60
CA GLU A 152 -9.42 -12.98 3.17
C GLU A 152 -9.87 -12.09 4.32
N GLN A 153 -10.22 -12.68 5.46
CA GLN A 153 -10.66 -11.93 6.64
C GLN A 153 -9.57 -10.97 7.15
N ALA A 154 -8.34 -11.45 7.32
CA ALA A 154 -7.23 -10.62 7.76
C ALA A 154 -6.93 -9.48 6.77
N THR A 155 -7.09 -9.73 5.47
CA THR A 155 -6.91 -8.71 4.43
C THR A 155 -8.00 -7.65 4.47
N ARG A 156 -9.27 -8.03 4.69
CA ARG A 156 -10.37 -7.08 4.88
C ARG A 156 -10.12 -6.17 6.08
N GLU A 157 -9.78 -6.77 7.22
CA GLU A 157 -9.46 -6.03 8.45
C GLU A 157 -8.28 -5.08 8.23
N TYR A 158 -7.24 -5.51 7.53
CA TYR A 158 -6.12 -4.68 7.16
C TYR A 158 -6.54 -3.45 6.33
N VAL A 159 -7.32 -3.66 5.27
CA VAL A 159 -7.79 -2.58 4.40
C VAL A 159 -8.69 -1.60 5.17
N GLU A 160 -9.62 -2.11 5.98
CA GLU A 160 -10.50 -1.30 6.83
C GLU A 160 -9.70 -0.43 7.82
N GLN A 161 -8.67 -1.00 8.45
CA GLN A 161 -7.77 -0.26 9.34
C GLN A 161 -7.02 0.84 8.58
N VAL A 162 -6.54 0.58 7.37
CA VAL A 162 -5.84 1.58 6.54
C VAL A 162 -6.79 2.72 6.13
N VAL A 163 -8.05 2.41 5.80
CA VAL A 163 -9.09 3.41 5.51
C VAL A 163 -9.37 4.28 6.73
N ALA A 164 -9.69 3.66 7.88
CA ALA A 164 -10.00 4.36 9.11
C ALA A 164 -8.85 5.28 9.58
N LEU A 165 -7.60 4.80 9.47
CA LEU A 165 -6.42 5.59 9.78
C LEU A 165 -6.22 6.77 8.82
N SER A 166 -6.57 6.59 7.54
CA SER A 166 -6.47 7.66 6.53
C SER A 166 -7.51 8.75 6.76
N ASP A 167 -8.75 8.35 7.09
CA ASP A 167 -9.84 9.27 7.42
C ASP A 167 -9.56 10.05 8.70
N ALA A 168 -9.14 9.36 9.78
CA ALA A 168 -8.81 10.01 11.04
C ALA A 168 -7.74 11.09 10.87
N LYS A 169 -6.65 10.79 10.13
CA LYS A 169 -5.59 11.76 9.83
C LYS A 169 -6.09 12.94 9.00
N TYR A 170 -6.97 12.70 8.03
CA TYR A 170 -7.56 13.76 7.25
C TYR A 170 -8.42 14.69 8.13
N GLN A 171 -9.29 14.13 8.97
CA GLN A 171 -10.15 14.88 9.89
C GLN A 171 -9.34 15.70 10.90
N SER A 172 -8.33 15.10 11.53
CA SER A 172 -7.44 15.84 12.44
C SER A 172 -6.76 17.02 11.75
N SER A 173 -6.40 16.89 10.48
CA SER A 173 -5.77 17.97 9.73
C SER A 173 -6.72 19.13 9.39
N LEU A 174 -8.03 18.84 9.24
CA LEU A 174 -9.06 19.88 9.04
C LEU A 174 -9.35 20.64 10.34
N ALA A 175 -9.41 19.92 11.46
CA ALA A 175 -9.64 20.50 12.78
C ALA A 175 -8.55 21.52 13.18
N VAL A 176 -7.29 21.22 12.87
CA VAL A 176 -6.14 22.12 13.15
C VAL A 176 -6.17 23.39 12.28
N CYS A 177 -6.79 23.35 11.09
CA CYS A 177 -6.80 24.48 10.15
C CYS A 177 -8.01 25.42 10.32
N THR A 178 -8.95 25.10 11.21
CA THR A 178 -10.12 25.96 11.49
C THR A 178 -9.79 26.90 12.66
N PRO A 179 -9.52 28.20 12.44
CA PRO A 179 -9.28 29.11 13.56
C PRO A 179 -10.58 29.26 14.36
N ALA A 180 -10.50 29.10 15.67
CA ALA A 180 -11.60 29.36 16.59
C ALA A 180 -12.14 30.76 16.34
N ARG A 181 -13.35 30.86 15.77
CA ARG A 181 -14.11 32.13 15.71
C ARG A 181 -14.27 32.60 17.15
N ARG A 182 -13.44 33.56 17.58
CA ARG A 182 -13.62 34.29 18.83
C ARG A 182 -14.98 34.98 18.75
N ARG A 183 -15.95 34.45 19.50
CA ARG A 183 -17.20 35.15 19.80
C ARG A 183 -16.82 36.43 20.56
N ARG A 184 -17.17 37.57 19.98
CA ARG A 184 -17.27 38.84 20.70
C ARG A 184 -18.66 38.94 21.30
#